data_AF-A0A1V4M5Z8-F1
#
_entry.id   AF-A0A1V4M5Z8-F1
#
_cell.length_a   1.000
_cell.length_b   1.000
_cell.length_c   1.000
_cell.angle_alpha   90.00
_cell.angle_beta   90.00
_cell.angle_gamma   90.00
#
_symmetry.space_group_name_H-M   'P 1'
#
loop_
_entity.id
_entity.type
_entity.pdbx_description
1 polymer ?
#
loop_
_entity_poly.entity_id
_entity_poly.type
_entity_poly.pdbx_seq_one_letter_code
_entity_poly.pdbx_strand_id
1 'polypeptide(L)'
;MQINLSDFLRKKENFRLLLVVFLLLILFVSLYLFLILPALRADIYREKEVFTSEMVDNGLTVIDHFRNLEDQGILSTEEAKEEATRLIREMRYGEDNRDYFWIIDYDATVIVHPFRPELEKTDVSETEDETGFLLFREMVRIAREDGAGHLTYQWQYYDDSERTGGKLSYVAAYEPWQWIVGTGIYLTDLDAAAARHQNIAALALTVIFALAVTVTYYYYRGREKEKELLQSEEKYRLIAENTADTITLMDMDLNYLYVSPSIYNLQGFTSSEALERNLEQTSATGNAVACGRQG
;
A
#
# COMPACT_ATOMS: atom_id res chain seq x y z
N MET A 1 41.43 19.55 21.78
CA MET A 1 40.30 18.80 21.20
C MET A 1 40.00 19.40 19.83
N GLN A 2 40.76 19.03 18.80
CA GLN A 2 40.52 19.51 17.43
C GLN A 2 39.46 18.62 16.80
N ILE A 3 38.26 19.16 16.59
CA ILE A 3 37.21 18.50 15.82
C ILE A 3 37.72 18.46 14.37
N ASN A 4 37.99 17.25 13.87
CA ASN A 4 38.48 17.04 12.51
C ASN A 4 37.37 17.46 11.52
N LEU A 5 37.59 18.57 10.80
CA LEU A 5 36.59 19.21 9.93
C LEU A 5 36.05 18.24 8.86
N SER A 6 36.89 17.29 8.42
CA SER A 6 36.52 16.23 7.48
C SER A 6 35.49 15.24 8.05
N ASP A 7 35.58 14.87 9.33
CA ASP A 7 34.60 14.01 9.99
C ASP A 7 33.27 14.73 10.22
N PHE A 8 33.30 16.03 10.52
CA PHE A 8 32.09 16.85 10.66
C PHE A 8 31.36 17.03 9.32
N LEU A 9 32.09 17.35 8.24
CA LEU A 9 31.52 17.50 6.89
C LEU A 9 30.93 16.18 6.37
N ARG A 10 31.56 15.04 6.66
CA ARG A 10 31.10 13.72 6.19
C ARG A 10 29.90 13.19 6.97
N LYS A 11 29.81 13.46 8.28
CA LYS A 11 28.61 13.17 9.09
C LYS A 11 27.40 13.96 8.57
N LYS A 12 27.63 15.16 8.04
CA LYS A 12 26.63 16.03 7.38
C LYS A 12 26.19 15.50 6.02
N GLU A 13 27.08 14.95 5.19
CA GLU A 13 26.73 14.34 3.89
C GLU A 13 25.89 13.07 4.04
N ASN A 14 26.29 12.20 4.96
CA ASN A 14 25.55 10.98 5.28
C ASN A 14 24.15 11.27 5.87
N PHE A 15 24.05 12.28 6.74
CA PHE A 15 22.78 12.76 7.25
C PHE A 15 21.88 13.32 6.13
N ARG A 16 22.44 14.01 5.14
CA ARG A 16 21.69 14.49 3.97
C ARG A 16 21.09 13.36 3.14
N LEU A 17 21.84 12.28 2.89
CA LEU A 17 21.32 11.13 2.15
C LEU A 17 20.13 10.48 2.88
N LEU A 18 20.28 10.24 4.18
CA LEU A 18 19.21 9.65 5.00
C LEU A 18 17.98 10.55 5.07
N LEU A 19 18.19 11.87 5.19
CA LEU A 19 17.14 12.86 5.14
C LEU A 19 16.38 12.82 3.80
N VAL A 20 17.09 12.76 2.67
CA VAL A 20 16.45 12.69 1.34
C VAL A 20 15.64 11.41 1.20
N VAL A 21 16.19 10.25 1.60
CA VAL A 21 15.45 8.97 1.55
C VAL A 21 14.18 9.04 2.41
N PHE A 22 14.27 9.59 3.62
CA PHE A 22 13.12 9.72 4.51
C PHE A 22 12.07 10.70 3.97
N LEU A 23 12.50 11.82 3.38
CA LEU A 23 11.61 12.79 2.74
C LEU A 23 10.89 12.19 1.54
N LEU A 24 11.57 11.40 0.71
CA LEU A 24 10.96 10.70 -0.41
C LEU A 24 9.95 9.65 0.07
N LEU A 25 10.25 8.96 1.16
CA LEU A 25 9.33 7.98 1.75
C LEU A 25 8.10 8.62 2.35
N ILE A 26 8.26 9.73 3.08
CA ILE A 26 7.12 10.53 3.57
C ILE A 26 6.28 11.02 2.38
N LEU A 27 6.92 11.58 1.35
CA LEU A 27 6.23 12.06 0.16
C LEU A 27 5.41 10.95 -0.50
N PHE A 28 5.98 9.76 -0.64
CA PHE A 28 5.29 8.60 -1.20
C PHE A 28 4.10 8.14 -0.34
N VAL A 29 4.29 8.05 0.98
CA VAL A 29 3.21 7.71 1.92
C VAL A 29 2.10 8.76 1.89
N SER A 30 2.45 10.05 1.89
CA SER A 30 1.49 11.15 1.77
C SER A 30 0.74 11.08 0.44
N LEU A 31 1.42 10.86 -0.69
CA LEU A 31 0.77 10.70 -1.99
C LEU A 31 -0.24 9.54 -1.99
N TYR A 32 0.13 8.41 -1.39
CA TYR A 32 -0.75 7.26 -1.27
C TYR A 32 -1.98 7.56 -0.40
N LEU A 33 -1.77 8.15 0.79
CA LEU A 33 -2.85 8.43 1.74
C LEU A 33 -3.81 9.52 1.25
N PHE A 34 -3.31 10.57 0.59
CA PHE A 34 -4.11 11.74 0.22
C PHE A 34 -4.65 11.70 -1.21
N LEU A 35 -4.06 10.93 -2.12
CA LEU A 35 -4.54 10.83 -3.52
C LEU A 35 -5.05 9.45 -3.86
N ILE A 36 -4.20 8.41 -3.72
CA ILE A 36 -4.52 7.08 -4.24
C ILE A 36 -5.66 6.43 -3.45
N LEU A 37 -5.59 6.49 -2.11
CA LEU A 37 -6.56 5.83 -1.26
C LEU A 37 -7.98 6.44 -1.36
N PRO A 38 -8.17 7.78 -1.33
CA PRO A 38 -9.48 8.38 -1.57
C PRO A 38 -10.02 8.09 -2.97
N ALA A 39 -9.17 8.11 -4.00
CA ALA A 39 -9.57 7.79 -5.37
C ALA A 39 -10.06 6.34 -5.49
N LEU A 40 -9.33 5.38 -4.92
CA LEU A 40 -9.74 3.98 -4.88
C LEU A 40 -11.09 3.79 -4.18
N ARG A 41 -11.30 4.48 -3.04
CA ARG A 41 -12.60 4.44 -2.35
C ARG A 41 -13.71 5.00 -3.24
N ALA A 42 -13.50 6.15 -3.86
CA ALA A 42 -14.50 6.75 -4.75
C ALA A 42 -14.85 5.84 -5.93
N ASP A 43 -13.86 5.16 -6.52
CA ASP A 43 -14.09 4.21 -7.61
C ASP A 43 -14.90 3.00 -7.15
N ILE A 44 -14.58 2.42 -5.99
CA ILE A 44 -15.36 1.32 -5.40
C ILE A 44 -16.81 1.77 -5.15
N TYR A 45 -17.01 2.95 -4.56
CA TYR A 45 -18.37 3.49 -4.33
C TYR A 45 -19.15 3.67 -5.64
N ARG A 46 -18.51 4.24 -6.67
CA ARG A 46 -19.16 4.42 -7.98
C ARG A 46 -19.51 3.10 -8.66
N GLU A 47 -18.63 2.10 -8.60
CA GLU A 47 -18.93 0.76 -9.11
C GLU A 47 -20.18 0.20 -8.45
N LYS A 48 -20.31 0.41 -7.13
CA LYS A 48 -21.48 -0.02 -6.38
C LYS A 48 -22.75 0.75 -6.70
N GLU A 49 -22.68 2.05 -6.95
CA GLU A 49 -23.81 2.84 -7.43
C GLU A 49 -24.31 2.34 -8.79
N VAL A 50 -23.41 2.05 -9.73
CA VAL A 50 -23.78 1.48 -11.03
C VAL A 50 -24.42 0.11 -10.85
N PHE A 51 -23.81 -0.75 -10.05
CA PHE A 51 -24.31 -2.09 -9.80
C PHE A 51 -25.72 -2.09 -9.18
N THR A 52 -26.00 -1.26 -8.18
CA THR A 52 -27.35 -1.19 -7.58
C THR A 52 -28.38 -0.65 -8.56
N SER A 53 -28.01 0.31 -9.41
CA SER A 53 -28.88 0.80 -10.49
C SER A 53 -29.26 -0.32 -11.47
N GLU A 54 -28.27 -1.06 -11.98
CA GLU A 54 -28.50 -2.18 -12.90
C GLU A 54 -29.36 -3.29 -12.26
N MET A 55 -29.17 -3.54 -10.96
CA MET A 55 -29.98 -4.52 -10.24
C MET A 55 -31.44 -4.07 -10.11
N VAL A 56 -31.71 -2.79 -9.86
CA VAL A 56 -33.09 -2.27 -9.85
C VAL A 56 -33.71 -2.35 -11.24
N ASP A 57 -32.97 -2.05 -12.32
CA ASP A 57 -33.47 -2.21 -13.70
C ASP A 57 -33.89 -3.66 -13.99
N ASN A 58 -33.15 -4.64 -13.48
CA ASN A 58 -33.55 -6.05 -13.57
C ASN A 58 -34.85 -6.33 -12.79
N GLY A 59 -35.01 -5.75 -11.59
CA GLY A 59 -36.26 -5.85 -10.82
C GLY A 59 -37.45 -5.18 -11.53
N LEU A 60 -37.24 -4.01 -12.13
CA LEU A 60 -38.24 -3.33 -12.94
C LEU A 60 -38.62 -4.15 -14.18
N THR A 61 -37.66 -4.80 -14.84
CA THR A 61 -37.92 -5.68 -15.98
C THR A 61 -38.82 -6.86 -15.60
N VAL A 62 -38.62 -7.42 -14.40
CA VAL A 62 -39.49 -8.48 -13.86
C VAL A 62 -40.90 -7.96 -13.63
N ILE A 63 -41.04 -6.79 -13.03
CA ILE A 63 -42.34 -6.14 -12.79
C ILE A 63 -43.05 -5.82 -14.11
N ASP A 64 -42.32 -5.28 -15.09
CA ASP A 64 -42.82 -4.95 -16.41
C ASP A 64 -43.31 -6.20 -17.17
N HIS A 65 -42.65 -7.35 -17.00
CA HIS A 65 -43.14 -8.61 -17.55
C HIS A 65 -44.58 -8.93 -17.09
N PHE A 66 -44.86 -8.83 -15.79
CA PHE A 66 -46.21 -9.08 -15.26
C PHE A 66 -47.21 -8.00 -15.65
N ARG A 67 -46.78 -6.73 -15.74
CA ARG A 67 -47.62 -5.66 -16.28
C ARG A 67 -48.01 -5.91 -17.74
N ASN A 68 -47.09 -6.41 -18.56
CA ASN A 68 -47.38 -6.77 -19.95
C ASN A 68 -48.39 -7.93 -20.06
N LEU A 69 -48.39 -8.88 -19.11
CA LEU A 69 -49.41 -9.94 -19.04
C LEU A 69 -50.78 -9.39 -18.64
N GLU A 70 -50.81 -8.41 -17.73
CA GLU A 70 -52.02 -7.66 -17.38
C GLU A 70 -52.57 -6.89 -18.60
N ASP A 71 -51.72 -6.20 -19.36
CA ASP A 71 -52.12 -5.46 -20.57
C ASP A 71 -52.70 -6.35 -21.67
N GLN A 72 -52.25 -7.61 -21.72
CA GLN A 72 -52.78 -8.63 -22.63
C GLN A 72 -54.07 -9.28 -22.11
N GLY A 73 -54.51 -8.97 -20.89
CA GLY A 73 -55.65 -9.59 -20.23
C GLY A 73 -55.42 -11.05 -19.85
N ILE A 74 -54.16 -11.50 -19.80
CA ILE A 74 -53.79 -12.85 -19.36
C ILE A 74 -53.92 -12.97 -17.85
N LEU A 75 -53.51 -11.92 -17.13
CA LEU A 75 -53.66 -11.79 -15.68
C LEU A 75 -54.54 -10.58 -15.37
N SER A 76 -55.30 -10.64 -14.28
CA SER A 76 -55.86 -9.44 -13.67
C SER A 76 -54.75 -8.58 -13.04
N THR A 77 -55.05 -7.30 -12.76
CA THR A 77 -54.11 -6.40 -12.06
C THR A 77 -53.65 -6.98 -10.73
N GLU A 78 -54.55 -7.60 -9.95
CA GLU A 78 -54.20 -8.17 -8.65
C GLU A 78 -53.30 -9.40 -8.80
N GLU A 79 -53.62 -10.30 -9.75
CA GLU A 79 -52.77 -11.46 -10.03
C GLU A 79 -51.38 -11.04 -10.54
N ALA A 80 -51.29 -10.04 -11.42
CA ALA A 80 -50.02 -9.53 -11.92
C ALA A 80 -49.15 -8.92 -10.80
N LYS A 81 -49.76 -8.13 -9.91
CA LYS A 81 -49.07 -7.54 -8.75
C LYS A 81 -48.64 -8.62 -7.73
N GLU A 82 -49.50 -9.62 -7.48
CA GLU A 82 -49.17 -10.73 -6.58
C GLU A 82 -48.01 -11.56 -7.11
N GLU A 83 -48.01 -11.92 -8.40
CA GLU A 83 -46.93 -12.68 -9.02
C GLU A 83 -45.61 -11.89 -9.06
N ALA A 84 -45.67 -10.59 -9.39
CA ALA A 84 -44.52 -9.71 -9.37
C ALA A 84 -43.91 -9.60 -7.97
N THR A 85 -44.73 -9.33 -6.95
CA THR A 85 -44.25 -9.20 -5.57
C THR A 85 -43.70 -10.51 -5.02
N ARG A 86 -44.29 -11.67 -5.38
CA ARG A 86 -43.75 -12.99 -5.02
C ARG A 86 -42.35 -13.18 -5.58
N LEU A 87 -42.14 -12.91 -6.86
CA LEU A 87 -40.83 -13.11 -7.49
C LEU A 87 -39.78 -12.12 -6.95
N ILE A 88 -40.13 -10.84 -6.82
CA ILE A 88 -39.23 -9.82 -6.25
C ILE A 88 -38.84 -10.18 -4.82
N ARG A 89 -39.76 -10.72 -4.01
CA ARG A 89 -39.46 -11.20 -2.65
C ARG A 89 -38.39 -12.28 -2.62
N GLU A 90 -38.34 -13.15 -3.63
CA GLU A 90 -37.41 -14.28 -3.70
C GLU A 90 -36.06 -13.93 -4.32
N MET A 91 -35.99 -12.86 -5.12
CA MET A 91 -34.76 -12.43 -5.76
C MET A 91 -33.67 -12.08 -4.74
N ARG A 92 -32.52 -12.74 -4.86
CA ARG A 92 -31.33 -12.51 -4.04
C ARG A 92 -30.09 -12.39 -4.91
N TYR A 93 -29.08 -11.70 -4.40
CA TYR A 93 -27.76 -11.59 -5.00
C TYR A 93 -26.68 -11.35 -3.92
N GLY A 94 -25.44 -11.09 -4.35
CA GLY A 94 -24.30 -10.85 -3.48
C GLY A 94 -23.58 -12.14 -3.05
N GLU A 95 -22.44 -12.01 -2.38
CA GLU A 95 -21.58 -13.17 -2.03
C GLU A 95 -22.29 -14.19 -1.13
N ASP A 96 -23.13 -13.73 -0.20
CA ASP A 96 -23.89 -14.58 0.72
C ASP A 96 -25.31 -14.92 0.19
N ASN A 97 -25.68 -14.47 -1.02
CA ASN A 97 -27.04 -14.58 -1.56
C ASN A 97 -28.11 -14.01 -0.60
N ARG A 98 -27.80 -12.90 0.07
CA ARG A 98 -28.68 -12.24 1.06
C ARG A 98 -29.13 -10.84 0.67
N ASP A 99 -28.45 -10.19 -0.27
CA ASP A 99 -28.89 -8.88 -0.77
C ASP A 99 -30.25 -9.03 -1.45
N TYR A 100 -31.10 -8.01 -1.29
CA TYR A 100 -32.54 -8.16 -1.51
C TYR A 100 -33.19 -6.92 -2.10
N PHE A 101 -34.37 -7.14 -2.67
CA PHE A 101 -35.24 -6.10 -3.19
C PHE A 101 -36.38 -5.81 -2.20
N TRP A 102 -36.87 -4.58 -2.22
CA TRP A 102 -38.11 -4.19 -1.55
C TRP A 102 -38.92 -3.28 -2.48
N ILE A 103 -40.22 -3.17 -2.19
CA ILE A 103 -41.12 -2.26 -2.90
C ILE A 103 -41.93 -1.48 -1.87
N ILE A 104 -41.97 -0.17 -2.05
CA ILE A 104 -42.95 0.72 -1.40
C ILE A 104 -43.81 1.36 -2.49
N ASP A 105 -44.98 1.88 -2.14
CA ASP A 105 -45.73 2.76 -3.04
C ASP A 105 -45.40 4.24 -2.81
N TYR A 106 -46.05 5.08 -3.59
CA TYR A 106 -45.88 6.54 -3.55
C TYR A 106 -46.39 7.18 -2.26
N ASP A 107 -47.18 6.47 -1.44
CA ASP A 107 -47.64 6.94 -0.13
C ASP A 107 -46.74 6.40 0.99
N ALA A 108 -45.57 5.85 0.64
CA ALA A 108 -44.64 5.19 1.56
C ALA A 108 -45.29 4.01 2.32
N THR A 109 -46.22 3.30 1.69
CA THR A 109 -46.70 2.02 2.21
C THR A 109 -45.82 0.90 1.68
N VAL A 110 -45.37 0.00 2.56
CA VAL A 110 -44.55 -1.15 2.12
C VAL A 110 -45.41 -2.17 1.41
N ILE A 111 -45.04 -2.51 0.18
CA ILE A 111 -45.70 -3.55 -0.62
C ILE A 111 -45.02 -4.91 -0.38
N VAL A 112 -43.70 -4.95 -0.38
CA VAL A 112 -42.92 -6.16 -0.08
C VAL A 112 -41.62 -5.82 0.62
N HIS A 113 -41.30 -6.55 1.69
CA HIS A 113 -39.98 -6.49 2.31
C HIS A 113 -39.56 -7.87 2.85
N PRO A 114 -38.55 -8.54 2.27
CA PRO A 114 -38.26 -9.95 2.56
C PRO A 114 -37.81 -10.22 3.99
N PHE A 115 -37.10 -9.27 4.62
CA PHE A 115 -36.60 -9.40 6.01
C PHE A 115 -37.44 -8.63 7.05
N ARG A 116 -38.50 -7.94 6.61
CA ARG A 116 -39.37 -7.13 7.47
C ARG A 116 -40.83 -7.28 7.04
N PRO A 117 -41.36 -8.51 6.94
CA PRO A 117 -42.75 -8.74 6.51
C PRO A 117 -43.78 -8.02 7.40
N GLU A 118 -43.43 -7.71 8.65
CA GLU A 118 -44.26 -6.93 9.58
C GLU A 118 -44.47 -5.47 9.17
N LEU A 119 -43.64 -4.92 8.28
CA LEU A 119 -43.83 -3.58 7.73
C LEU A 119 -44.84 -3.58 6.56
N GLU A 120 -45.13 -4.73 5.97
CA GLU A 120 -45.98 -4.80 4.78
C GLU A 120 -47.39 -4.30 5.07
N LYS A 121 -47.92 -3.50 4.14
CA LYS A 121 -49.21 -2.81 4.24
C LYS A 121 -49.27 -1.76 5.36
N THR A 122 -48.12 -1.34 5.88
CA THR A 122 -48.03 -0.24 6.85
C THR A 122 -47.39 0.99 6.22
N ASP A 123 -47.84 2.17 6.65
CA ASP A 123 -47.22 3.45 6.32
C ASP A 123 -45.91 3.57 7.11
N VAL A 124 -44.81 3.79 6.38
CA VAL A 124 -43.47 3.98 6.94
C VAL A 124 -42.91 5.38 6.70
N SER A 125 -43.77 6.35 6.33
CA SER A 125 -43.37 7.72 5.99
C SER A 125 -42.70 8.46 7.16
N GLU A 126 -43.06 8.14 8.40
CA GLU A 126 -42.49 8.72 9.62
C GLU A 126 -41.38 7.83 10.25
N THR A 127 -40.90 6.81 9.52
CA THR A 127 -39.81 5.97 10.03
C THR A 127 -38.47 6.70 9.87
N GLU A 128 -37.84 6.97 11.00
CA GLU A 128 -36.49 7.51 11.10
C GLU A 128 -35.47 6.38 11.23
N ASP A 129 -34.30 6.57 10.61
CA ASP A 129 -33.12 5.77 10.94
C ASP A 129 -32.46 6.24 12.27
N GLU A 130 -31.38 5.59 12.68
CA GLU A 130 -30.65 5.93 13.92
C GLU A 130 -30.12 7.37 13.98
N THR A 131 -30.03 8.06 12.84
CA THR A 131 -29.58 9.44 12.73
C THR A 131 -30.72 10.46 12.72
N GLY A 132 -31.98 9.99 12.77
CA GLY A 132 -33.18 10.82 12.63
C GLY A 132 -33.57 11.07 11.17
N PHE A 133 -33.02 10.32 10.22
CA PHE A 133 -33.26 10.53 8.79
C PHE A 133 -34.52 9.76 8.32
N LEU A 134 -35.47 10.49 7.75
CA LEU A 134 -36.74 9.96 7.22
C LEU A 134 -36.55 9.28 5.86
N LEU A 135 -35.93 8.09 5.87
CA LEU A 135 -35.43 7.44 4.66
C LEU A 135 -36.52 7.13 3.62
N PHE A 136 -37.70 6.66 4.02
CA PHE A 136 -38.77 6.32 3.07
C PHE A 136 -39.40 7.55 2.42
N ARG A 137 -39.47 8.68 3.14
CA ARG A 137 -39.87 9.96 2.55
C ARG A 137 -38.90 10.43 1.50
N GLU A 138 -37.60 10.30 1.76
CA GLU A 138 -36.60 10.64 0.75
C GLU A 138 -36.68 9.71 -0.47
N MET A 139 -36.92 8.41 -0.28
CA MET A 139 -37.14 7.48 -1.40
C MET A 139 -38.35 7.91 -2.26
N VAL A 140 -39.46 8.29 -1.62
CA VAL A 140 -40.65 8.80 -2.32
C VAL A 140 -40.33 10.11 -3.05
N ARG A 141 -39.58 11.03 -2.43
CA ARG A 141 -39.14 12.27 -3.07
C ARG A 141 -38.32 11.97 -4.34
N ILE A 142 -37.28 11.14 -4.22
CA ILE A 142 -36.42 10.72 -5.33
C ILE A 142 -37.25 10.13 -6.47
N ALA A 143 -38.14 9.18 -6.15
CA ALA A 143 -38.95 8.51 -7.17
C ALA A 143 -39.91 9.49 -7.88
N ARG A 144 -40.57 10.39 -7.14
CA ARG A 144 -41.56 11.32 -7.71
C ARG A 144 -40.94 12.49 -8.46
N GLU A 145 -39.82 13.03 -7.98
CA GLU A 145 -39.19 14.24 -8.54
C GLU A 145 -38.15 13.90 -9.62
N ASP A 146 -37.30 12.92 -9.34
CA ASP A 146 -36.13 12.59 -10.16
C ASP A 146 -36.36 11.31 -10.99
N GLY A 147 -37.41 10.55 -10.70
CA GLY A 147 -37.72 9.24 -11.30
C GLY A 147 -36.90 8.11 -10.69
N ALA A 148 -35.62 8.32 -10.45
CA ALA A 148 -34.75 7.36 -9.78
C ALA A 148 -33.50 8.03 -9.18
N GLY A 149 -32.86 7.37 -8.22
CA GLY A 149 -31.66 7.92 -7.60
C GLY A 149 -31.09 7.09 -6.45
N HIS A 150 -29.88 7.45 -6.05
CA HIS A 150 -29.16 6.84 -4.93
C HIS A 150 -29.46 7.57 -3.62
N LEU A 151 -29.46 6.81 -2.53
CA LEU A 151 -29.52 7.35 -1.17
C LEU A 151 -28.73 6.46 -0.19
N THR A 152 -28.21 7.08 0.87
CA THR A 152 -27.53 6.37 1.95
C THR A 152 -28.23 6.63 3.27
N TYR A 153 -28.49 5.58 4.05
CA TYR A 153 -29.19 5.63 5.34
C TYR A 153 -28.72 4.50 6.25
N GLN A 154 -29.02 4.58 7.55
CA GLN A 154 -28.79 3.46 8.46
C GLN A 154 -29.93 2.45 8.37
N TRP A 155 -29.59 1.16 8.24
CA TRP A 155 -30.59 0.10 8.23
C TRP A 155 -30.07 -1.14 8.94
N GLN A 156 -30.99 -1.92 9.52
CA GLN A 156 -30.67 -3.21 10.13
C GLN A 156 -30.16 -4.22 9.10
N TYR A 157 -29.32 -5.17 9.53
CA TYR A 157 -28.75 -6.22 8.68
C TYR A 157 -29.73 -7.37 8.53
N TYR A 158 -30.30 -7.53 7.34
CA TYR A 158 -31.14 -8.70 7.03
C TYR A 158 -32.19 -8.94 8.14
N ASP A 159 -32.21 -10.13 8.73
CA ASP A 159 -33.05 -10.57 9.86
C ASP A 159 -32.51 -10.21 11.25
N ASP A 160 -31.32 -9.62 11.35
CA ASP A 160 -30.70 -9.16 12.59
C ASP A 160 -31.07 -7.69 12.86
N SER A 161 -32.09 -7.46 13.68
CA SER A 161 -32.55 -6.13 14.07
C SER A 161 -31.63 -5.40 15.06
N GLU A 162 -30.72 -6.10 15.73
CA GLU A 162 -29.79 -5.49 16.70
C GLU A 162 -28.55 -4.92 16.03
N ARG A 163 -28.24 -5.41 14.81
CA ARG A 163 -27.12 -4.94 14.02
C ARG A 163 -27.60 -3.96 12.95
N THR A 164 -27.14 -2.72 13.04
CA THR A 164 -27.38 -1.66 12.06
C THR A 164 -26.09 -1.26 11.34
N GLY A 165 -26.24 -0.64 10.17
CA GLY A 165 -25.13 -0.01 9.47
C GLY A 165 -25.57 0.75 8.23
N GLY A 166 -24.63 1.54 7.69
CA GLY A 166 -24.90 2.36 6.52
C GLY A 166 -25.20 1.48 5.31
N LYS A 167 -26.30 1.76 4.62
CA LYS A 167 -26.73 1.08 3.40
C LYS A 167 -26.77 2.09 2.26
N LEU A 168 -26.08 1.78 1.17
CA LEU A 168 -26.15 2.51 -0.09
C LEU A 168 -27.20 1.82 -0.97
N SER A 169 -28.27 2.53 -1.27
CA SER A 169 -29.39 2.02 -2.04
C SER A 169 -29.60 2.83 -3.30
N TYR A 170 -30.18 2.19 -4.32
CA TYR A 170 -30.79 2.85 -5.46
C TYR A 170 -32.28 2.55 -5.45
N VAL A 171 -33.09 3.56 -5.75
CA VAL A 171 -34.53 3.43 -5.88
C VAL A 171 -34.98 4.00 -7.22
N ALA A 172 -35.96 3.35 -7.84
CA ALA A 172 -36.55 3.81 -9.08
C ALA A 172 -38.07 3.67 -9.07
N ALA A 173 -38.72 4.66 -9.67
CA ALA A 173 -40.15 4.70 -9.89
C ALA A 173 -40.57 3.68 -10.96
N TYR A 174 -41.67 2.99 -10.68
CA TYR A 174 -42.43 2.22 -11.64
C TYR A 174 -43.85 2.80 -11.74
N GLU A 175 -43.99 3.76 -12.65
CA GLU A 175 -45.20 4.59 -12.83
C GLU A 175 -46.51 3.80 -12.98
N PRO A 176 -46.61 2.70 -13.75
CA PRO A 176 -47.90 2.04 -13.99
C PRO A 176 -48.62 1.57 -12.71
N TRP A 177 -47.85 1.22 -11.68
CA TRP A 177 -48.39 0.81 -10.38
C TRP A 177 -48.06 1.79 -9.25
N GLN A 178 -47.43 2.93 -9.56
CA GLN A 178 -46.93 3.90 -8.59
C GLN A 178 -46.09 3.25 -7.49
N TRP A 179 -45.26 2.30 -7.91
CA TRP A 179 -44.36 1.55 -7.05
C TRP A 179 -42.97 2.17 -7.11
N ILE A 180 -42.22 1.98 -6.04
CA ILE A 180 -40.82 2.37 -5.93
C ILE A 180 -40.08 1.09 -5.59
N VAL A 181 -39.24 0.66 -6.51
CA VAL A 181 -38.43 -0.55 -6.36
C VAL A 181 -37.05 -0.13 -5.87
N GLY A 182 -36.62 -0.74 -4.78
CA GLY A 182 -35.33 -0.45 -4.18
C GLY A 182 -34.49 -1.69 -4.02
N THR A 183 -33.18 -1.51 -4.17
CA THR A 183 -32.18 -2.45 -3.69
C THR A 183 -30.96 -1.71 -3.17
N GLY A 184 -30.10 -2.39 -2.42
CA GLY A 184 -28.94 -1.74 -1.84
C GLY A 184 -28.00 -2.70 -1.15
N ILE A 185 -26.82 -2.18 -0.85
CA ILE A 185 -25.70 -2.92 -0.27
C ILE A 185 -25.18 -2.19 0.97
N TYR A 186 -24.61 -2.93 1.91
CA TYR A 186 -24.10 -2.34 3.15
C TYR A 186 -22.69 -1.75 2.97
N LEU A 187 -22.52 -0.50 3.38
CA LEU A 187 -21.27 0.25 3.31
C LEU A 187 -20.16 -0.35 4.18
N THR A 188 -20.49 -1.07 5.26
CA THR A 188 -19.44 -1.71 6.06
C THR A 188 -18.70 -2.78 5.25
N ASP A 189 -19.38 -3.43 4.31
CA ASP A 189 -18.78 -4.46 3.46
C ASP A 189 -17.87 -3.79 2.41
N LEU A 190 -18.21 -2.59 1.94
CA LEU A 190 -17.34 -1.74 1.10
C LEU A 190 -16.11 -1.29 1.88
N ASP A 191 -16.29 -0.83 3.11
CA ASP A 191 -15.19 -0.37 3.96
C ASP A 191 -14.25 -1.51 4.33
N ALA A 192 -14.77 -2.73 4.55
CA ALA A 192 -13.95 -3.92 4.76
C ALA A 192 -13.12 -4.29 3.53
N ALA A 193 -13.71 -4.18 2.32
CA ALA A 193 -12.98 -4.37 1.07
C ALA A 193 -11.87 -3.31 0.90
N ALA A 194 -12.18 -2.03 1.14
CA ALA A 194 -11.20 -0.95 1.10
C ALA A 194 -10.09 -1.13 2.15
N ALA A 195 -10.43 -1.60 3.36
CA ALA A 195 -9.48 -1.88 4.43
C ALA A 195 -8.50 -3.00 4.06
N ARG A 196 -8.93 -4.01 3.30
CA ARG A 196 -8.03 -5.05 2.78
C ARG A 196 -6.96 -4.44 1.87
N HIS A 197 -7.35 -3.56 0.96
CA HIS A 197 -6.40 -2.84 0.11
C HIS A 197 -5.46 -1.94 0.92
N GLN A 198 -5.96 -1.29 1.97
CA GLN A 198 -5.13 -0.52 2.90
C GLN A 198 -4.09 -1.39 3.61
N ASN A 199 -4.48 -2.56 4.11
CA ASN A 199 -3.57 -3.46 4.81
C ASN A 199 -2.46 -4.00 3.89
N ILE A 200 -2.81 -4.39 2.66
CA ILE A 200 -1.83 -4.83 1.66
C ILE A 200 -0.84 -3.69 1.34
N ALA A 201 -1.33 -2.47 1.13
CA ALA A 201 -0.48 -1.34 0.86
C ALA A 201 0.39 -0.95 2.06
N ALA A 202 -0.15 -1.00 3.29
CA ALA A 202 0.62 -0.77 4.51
C ALA A 202 1.74 -1.80 4.68
N LEU A 203 1.47 -3.07 4.37
CA LEU A 203 2.50 -4.11 4.36
C LEU A 203 3.58 -3.83 3.31
N ALA A 204 3.17 -3.48 2.08
CA ALA A 204 4.11 -3.13 1.01
C ALA A 204 4.99 -1.93 1.41
N LEU A 205 4.41 -0.88 1.99
CA LEU A 205 5.12 0.28 2.52
C LEU A 205 6.10 -0.10 3.64
N THR A 206 5.70 -1.00 4.54
CA THR A 206 6.56 -1.50 5.63
C THR A 206 7.75 -2.27 5.07
N VAL A 207 7.55 -3.10 4.04
CA VAL A 207 8.62 -3.84 3.36
C VAL A 207 9.57 -2.86 2.65
N ILE A 208 9.05 -1.88 1.92
CA ILE A 208 9.85 -0.83 1.26
C ILE A 208 10.67 -0.06 2.28
N PHE A 209 10.07 0.31 3.42
CA PHE A 209 10.77 0.99 4.50
C PHE A 209 11.88 0.12 5.10
N ALA A 210 11.60 -1.15 5.40
CA ALA A 210 12.60 -2.09 5.94
C ALA A 210 13.77 -2.31 4.97
N LEU A 211 13.50 -2.41 3.67
CA LEU A 211 14.50 -2.48 2.61
C LEU A 211 15.34 -1.20 2.55
N ALA A 212 14.69 -0.02 2.61
CA ALA A 212 15.40 1.26 2.62
C ALA A 212 16.34 1.37 3.84
N VAL A 213 15.89 0.96 5.02
CA VAL A 213 16.72 0.91 6.24
C VAL A 213 17.88 -0.07 6.08
N THR A 214 17.63 -1.26 5.54
CA THR A 214 18.64 -2.31 5.36
C THR A 214 19.71 -1.89 4.35
N VAL A 215 19.31 -1.34 3.20
CA VAL A 215 20.24 -0.78 2.19
C VAL A 215 21.06 0.34 2.79
N THR A 216 20.42 1.24 3.53
CA THR A 216 21.10 2.34 4.24
C THR A 216 22.12 1.78 5.23
N TYR A 217 21.76 0.78 6.04
CA TYR A 217 22.67 0.12 6.98
C TYR A 217 23.89 -0.50 6.30
N TYR A 218 23.70 -1.28 5.23
CA TYR A 218 24.81 -1.90 4.50
C TYR A 218 25.70 -0.86 3.81
N TYR A 219 25.12 0.22 3.28
CA TYR A 219 25.88 1.34 2.74
C TYR A 219 26.81 1.94 3.81
N TYR A 220 26.31 2.19 5.02
CA TYR A 220 27.13 2.68 6.13
C TYR A 220 28.24 1.71 6.52
N ARG A 221 27.90 0.42 6.66
CA ARG A 221 28.86 -0.62 7.04
C ARG A 221 29.98 -0.78 6.01
N GLY A 222 29.66 -0.68 4.72
CA GLY A 222 30.65 -0.72 3.65
C GLY A 222 31.65 0.43 3.76
N ARG A 223 31.16 1.64 4.03
CA ARG A 223 32.00 2.84 4.21
C ARG A 223 32.85 2.81 5.47
N GLU A 224 32.44 2.13 6.53
CA GLU A 224 33.30 1.92 7.71
C GLU A 224 34.44 0.94 7.42
N LYS A 225 34.13 -0.21 6.79
CA LYS A 225 35.16 -1.19 6.40
C LYS A 225 36.23 -0.60 5.48
N GLU A 226 35.84 0.25 4.54
CA GLU A 226 36.77 0.94 3.65
C GLU A 226 37.74 1.85 4.45
N LYS A 227 37.26 2.52 5.50
CA LYS A 227 38.12 3.35 6.37
C LYS A 227 39.06 2.50 7.23
N GLU A 228 38.54 1.43 7.82
CA GLU A 228 39.37 0.52 8.62
C GLU A 228 40.49 -0.07 7.77
N LEU A 229 40.19 -0.43 6.51
CA LEU A 229 41.17 -0.91 5.56
C LEU A 229 42.23 0.17 5.27
N LEU A 230 41.81 1.39 4.91
CA LEU A 230 42.75 2.48 4.63
C LEU A 230 43.62 2.82 5.85
N GLN A 231 43.03 2.90 7.06
CA GLN A 231 43.79 3.16 8.28
C GLN A 231 44.77 2.03 8.61
N SER A 232 44.36 0.78 8.39
CA SER A 232 45.21 -0.39 8.54
C SER A 232 46.38 -0.36 7.55
N GLU A 233 46.11 -0.07 6.27
CA GLU A 233 47.12 0.10 5.22
C GLU A 233 48.12 1.22 5.55
N GLU A 234 47.64 2.40 5.97
CA GLU A 234 48.52 3.50 6.37
C GLU A 234 49.37 3.14 7.59
N LYS A 235 48.79 2.46 8.57
CA LYS A 235 49.53 1.99 9.75
C LYS A 235 50.62 0.99 9.37
N TYR A 236 50.30 0.01 8.51
CA TYR A 236 51.30 -0.96 8.03
C TYR A 236 52.37 -0.30 7.17
N ARG A 237 52.00 0.64 6.29
CA ARG A 237 52.94 1.43 5.49
C ARG A 237 53.91 2.20 6.39
N LEU A 238 53.41 2.91 7.41
CA LEU A 238 54.25 3.66 8.35
C LEU A 238 55.20 2.75 9.15
N ILE A 239 54.73 1.59 9.61
CA ILE A 239 55.58 0.61 10.29
C ILE A 239 56.66 0.13 9.32
N ALA A 240 56.28 -0.29 8.11
CA ALA A 240 57.21 -0.83 7.14
C ALA A 240 58.23 0.21 6.65
N GLU A 241 57.83 1.48 6.53
CA GLU A 241 58.71 2.58 6.10
C GLU A 241 59.66 3.08 7.19
N ASN A 242 59.29 2.94 8.47
CA ASN A 242 60.07 3.46 9.61
C ASN A 242 60.74 2.37 10.48
N THR A 243 60.54 1.09 10.18
CA THR A 243 61.20 -0.01 10.92
C THR A 243 62.68 -0.07 10.54
N ALA A 244 63.56 -0.27 11.54
CA ALA A 244 65.00 -0.40 11.32
C ALA A 244 65.38 -1.70 10.58
N ASP A 245 64.63 -2.77 10.81
CA ASP A 245 64.78 -4.03 10.07
C ASP A 245 64.34 -3.87 8.62
N THR A 246 65.03 -4.53 7.69
CA THR A 246 64.60 -4.59 6.29
C THR A 246 63.45 -5.57 6.13
N ILE A 247 62.31 -5.07 5.66
CA ILE A 247 61.14 -5.85 5.25
C ILE A 247 61.15 -5.96 3.73
N THR A 248 61.16 -7.20 3.23
CA THR A 248 61.14 -7.49 1.79
C THR A 248 59.99 -8.42 1.46
N LEU A 249 59.27 -8.12 0.38
CA LEU A 249 58.39 -9.06 -0.30
C LEU A 249 59.06 -9.46 -1.60
N MET A 250 59.07 -10.75 -1.92
CA MET A 250 59.65 -11.28 -3.16
C MET A 250 58.71 -12.27 -3.82
N ASP A 251 58.85 -12.46 -5.12
CA ASP A 251 58.24 -13.58 -5.82
C ASP A 251 59.03 -14.88 -5.60
N MET A 252 58.56 -15.97 -6.18
CA MET A 252 59.22 -17.29 -6.08
C MET A 252 60.58 -17.34 -6.80
N ASP A 253 60.84 -16.38 -7.70
CA ASP A 253 62.10 -16.26 -8.46
C ASP A 253 63.08 -15.27 -7.78
N LEU A 254 62.80 -14.87 -6.52
CA LEU A 254 63.62 -13.98 -5.69
C LEU A 254 63.75 -12.54 -6.21
N ASN A 255 62.83 -12.09 -7.05
CA ASN A 255 62.75 -10.69 -7.43
C ASN A 255 62.03 -9.90 -6.34
N TYR A 256 62.55 -8.73 -5.98
CA TYR A 256 61.91 -7.89 -5.00
C TYR A 256 60.60 -7.28 -5.55
N LEU A 257 59.49 -7.55 -4.87
CA LEU A 257 58.17 -6.94 -5.11
C LEU A 257 57.95 -5.72 -4.21
N TYR A 258 58.59 -5.70 -3.03
CA TYR A 258 58.60 -4.58 -2.11
C TYR A 258 59.87 -4.64 -1.25
N VAL A 259 60.48 -3.48 -0.97
CA VAL A 259 61.63 -3.36 -0.05
C VAL A 259 61.49 -2.09 0.79
N SER A 260 61.49 -2.23 2.12
CA SER A 260 61.44 -1.07 3.03
C SER A 260 62.67 -0.15 2.88
N PRO A 261 62.53 1.17 3.13
CA PRO A 261 63.63 2.14 3.02
C PRO A 261 64.85 1.84 3.91
N SER A 262 64.67 1.06 4.98
CA SER A 262 65.75 0.62 5.86
C SER A 262 66.83 -0.22 5.18
N ILE A 263 66.58 -0.78 3.98
CA ILE A 263 67.60 -1.44 3.15
C ILE A 263 68.81 -0.55 2.89
N TYR A 264 68.62 0.77 2.82
CA TYR A 264 69.73 1.73 2.64
C TYR A 264 70.72 1.67 3.79
N ASN A 265 70.25 1.53 5.03
CA ASN A 265 71.11 1.48 6.20
C ASN A 265 71.89 0.17 6.30
N LEU A 266 71.39 -0.91 5.70
CA LEU A 266 71.99 -2.25 5.75
C LEU A 266 72.87 -2.56 4.53
N GLN A 267 72.47 -2.14 3.33
CA GLN A 267 73.12 -2.49 2.06
C GLN A 267 73.53 -1.27 1.22
N GLY A 268 73.15 -0.05 1.61
CA GLY A 268 73.51 1.19 0.90
C GLY A 268 72.70 1.49 -0.35
N PHE A 269 71.71 0.65 -0.70
CA PHE A 269 70.83 0.85 -1.85
C PHE A 269 69.54 1.55 -1.45
N THR A 270 69.01 2.40 -2.33
CA THR A 270 67.66 2.93 -2.16
C THR A 270 66.60 1.86 -2.46
N SER A 271 65.38 2.00 -1.95
CA SER A 271 64.28 1.05 -2.25
C SER A 271 64.06 0.87 -3.75
N SER A 272 64.16 1.95 -4.55
CA SER A 272 64.00 1.88 -6.01
C SER A 272 65.13 1.09 -6.68
N GLU A 273 66.38 1.28 -6.28
CA GLU A 273 67.52 0.53 -6.81
C GLU A 273 67.49 -0.94 -6.41
N ALA A 274 66.99 -1.26 -5.21
CA ALA A 274 66.82 -2.62 -4.75
C ALA A 274 65.73 -3.36 -5.55
N LEU A 275 64.64 -2.68 -5.92
CA LEU A 275 63.55 -3.25 -6.72
C LEU A 275 63.96 -3.63 -8.16
N GLU A 276 65.01 -3.02 -8.69
CA GLU A 276 65.55 -3.33 -10.03
C GLU A 276 66.53 -4.51 -10.04
N ARG A 277 66.78 -5.14 -8.88
CA ARG A 277 67.76 -6.22 -8.70
C ARG A 277 67.10 -7.49 -8.18
N ASN A 278 67.80 -8.61 -8.33
CA ASN A 278 67.43 -9.88 -7.70
C ASN A 278 68.19 -10.05 -6.35
N LEU A 279 67.63 -10.79 -5.38
CA LEU A 279 68.27 -11.03 -4.07
C LEU A 279 69.71 -11.55 -4.19
N GLU A 280 69.98 -12.41 -5.17
CA GLU A 280 71.34 -12.95 -5.38
C GLU A 280 72.33 -11.85 -5.79
N GLN A 281 71.85 -10.82 -6.51
CA GLN A 281 72.67 -9.70 -6.98
C GLN A 281 72.94 -8.68 -5.86
N THR A 282 71.99 -8.48 -4.93
CA THR A 282 72.15 -7.57 -3.79
C THR A 282 72.96 -8.18 -2.65
N SER A 283 72.80 -9.49 -2.39
CA SER A 283 73.57 -10.22 -1.37
C SER A 283 75.06 -10.38 -1.73
N ALA A 284 75.40 -10.48 -3.02
CA ALA A 284 76.80 -10.54 -3.49
C ALA A 284 77.61 -9.26 -3.18
N THR A 285 76.96 -8.10 -3.08
CA THR A 285 77.61 -6.81 -2.75
C THR A 285 77.79 -6.54 -1.25
N GLY A 286 77.10 -7.28 -0.36
CA GLY A 286 77.11 -7.04 1.09
C GLY A 286 78.38 -7.46 1.84
N ASN A 287 79.32 -8.16 1.20
CA ASN A 287 80.57 -8.61 1.83
C ASN A 287 81.69 -7.55 1.88
N ALA A 288 81.40 -6.28 1.55
CA ALA A 288 82.44 -5.23 1.47
C ALA A 288 82.41 -4.18 2.60
N VAL A 289 81.47 -4.22 3.56
CA VAL A 289 81.43 -3.23 4.66
C VAL A 289 81.36 -3.91 6.03
N ALA A 290 82.44 -4.59 6.39
CA ALA A 290 82.73 -4.96 7.77
C ALA A 290 84.21 -4.71 8.07
N CYS A 291 84.63 -3.44 8.14
CA CYS A 291 85.72 -2.99 9.01
C CYS A 291 85.92 -1.47 8.99
N GLY A 292 85.85 -0.84 10.17
CA GLY A 292 86.69 0.32 10.48
C GLY A 292 86.04 1.71 10.48
N ARG A 293 85.57 2.16 11.65
CA ARG A 293 85.91 3.50 12.16
C ARG A 293 85.85 3.53 13.69
N GLN A 294 87.04 3.43 14.29
CA GLN A 294 87.35 4.00 15.60
C GLN A 294 87.75 5.47 15.40
N GLY A 295 87.40 6.33 16.35
CA GLY A 295 87.76 7.74 16.42
C GLY A 295 86.66 8.55 17.07
#